data_AF-E3KL23-F1
#
_entry.id   AF-E3KL23-F1
#
_cell.length_a   1.000
_cell.length_b   1.000
_cell.length_c   1.000
_cell.angle_alpha   90.00
_cell.angle_beta   90.00
_cell.angle_gamma   90.00
#
_symmetry.space_group_name_H-M   'P 1'
#
loop_
_entity.id
_entity.type
_entity.pdbx_description
1 polymer ?
#
loop_
_entity_poly.entity_id
_entity_poly.type
_entity_poly.pdbx_seq_one_letter_code
_entity_poly.pdbx_strand_id
1 'polypeptide(L)'
;MIQDIRLIPTIPFAGTHGLLHALQVLLQILFGLFLGAMTIPSQSWPAQVFRLGLLVWLVPKILDYSTSRSYSFGNMLADQLMLSCFGWNLLTRLLELSLLPLISPAPPRWIRPTKEELARVLKLRHQPASNQHPHKLDQASEELIPTSWEPVPFPAPFSLDRVLYAYDYLMLIRPSTSDLLPWQFRAFDWSLPAMSAGGVAGRRFGKPETGPRLALVYLFVYLVCFVYVDNVAIRHIGQITVAELGLAHQLLLTISAGCLISLSAGPSEAFIFPLLLSRRILPPTALLASFNQPYLASSIQDFWGNRWHHRVRRQLTRLGSLFPLGGTRTGNAFWAYVLSAMLHSFIICRSKPEPSLSDPTSYVALFFDRPTVIFFVSQGLAMIVERHLVPPDLRRLWLWFTIIFAGRWYIDGILNSYLPPPPPTH
;
A
#
# COMPACT_ATOMS: atom_id res chain seq x y z
N MET A 1 -30.22 -6.57 20.44
CA MET A 1 -29.10 -5.62 20.32
C MET A 1 -28.99 -4.95 18.94
N ILE A 2 -29.91 -5.20 17.98
CA ILE A 2 -29.97 -4.46 16.71
C ILE A 2 -31.43 -4.04 16.51
N GLN A 3 -31.88 -2.96 17.16
CA GLN A 3 -33.26 -2.47 17.01
C GLN A 3 -33.41 -1.42 15.89
N ASP A 4 -32.30 -0.81 15.43
CA ASP A 4 -32.31 0.18 14.35
C ASP A 4 -31.19 -0.06 13.32
N ILE A 5 -31.45 -0.91 12.32
CA ILE A 5 -30.56 -1.05 11.16
C ILE A 5 -30.72 0.21 10.32
N ARG A 6 -29.66 1.03 10.20
CA ARG A 6 -29.62 2.05 9.13
C ARG A 6 -28.93 1.45 7.92
N LEU A 7 -29.63 1.52 6.80
CA LEU A 7 -29.13 1.11 5.49
C LEU A 7 -28.20 2.17 4.89
N ILE A 8 -28.33 3.42 5.33
CA ILE A 8 -27.47 4.54 4.94
C ILE A 8 -26.55 4.86 6.12
N PRO A 9 -25.25 4.54 6.02
CA PRO A 9 -24.29 4.88 7.06
C PRO A 9 -24.10 6.39 7.13
N THR A 10 -24.23 6.94 8.34
CA THR A 10 -23.96 8.36 8.60
C THR A 10 -22.52 8.49 9.04
N ILE A 11 -21.63 8.85 8.10
CA ILE A 11 -20.25 9.16 8.41
C ILE A 11 -20.25 10.55 9.09
N PRO A 12 -19.83 10.68 10.36
CA PRO A 12 -19.84 11.97 11.04
C PRO A 12 -18.91 12.94 10.33
N PHE A 13 -19.44 14.10 9.97
CA PHE A 13 -18.72 15.20 9.33
C PHE A 13 -18.71 16.42 10.24
N ALA A 14 -17.52 16.82 10.68
CA ALA A 14 -17.31 17.94 11.63
C ALA A 14 -16.84 19.23 10.95
N GLY A 15 -16.74 19.26 9.61
CA GLY A 15 -16.17 20.40 8.86
C GLY A 15 -14.66 20.28 8.65
N THR A 16 -14.16 20.87 7.56
CA THR A 16 -12.73 20.85 7.24
C THR A 16 -11.99 22.01 7.88
N HIS A 17 -10.79 21.78 8.41
CA HIS A 17 -9.95 22.83 8.99
C HIS A 17 -8.45 22.55 8.79
N GLY A 18 -7.64 23.60 8.83
CA GLY A 18 -6.17 23.51 8.75
C GLY A 18 -5.59 22.96 7.43
N LEU A 19 -6.41 22.70 6.40
CA LEU A 19 -5.96 22.06 5.15
C LEU A 19 -4.88 22.85 4.40
N LEU A 20 -4.91 24.19 4.46
CA LEU A 20 -3.86 25.00 3.85
C LEU A 20 -2.51 24.82 4.55
N HIS A 21 -2.52 24.73 5.89
CA HIS A 21 -1.31 24.47 6.65
C HIS A 21 -0.80 23.04 6.42
N ALA A 22 -1.71 22.06 6.40
CA ALA A 22 -1.39 20.68 6.05
C ALA A 22 -0.75 20.58 4.65
N LEU A 23 -1.28 21.31 3.65
CA LEU A 23 -0.71 21.37 2.31
C LEU A 23 0.69 22.00 2.31
N GLN A 24 0.89 23.09 3.06
CA GLN A 24 2.20 23.72 3.19
C GLN A 24 3.24 22.77 3.81
N VAL A 25 2.88 22.05 4.87
CA VAL A 25 3.74 21.04 5.50
C VAL A 25 4.04 19.92 4.50
N LEU A 26 3.02 19.43 3.79
CA LEU A 26 3.20 18.40 2.76
C LEU A 26 4.15 18.84 1.65
N LEU A 27 4.03 20.06 1.14
CA LEU A 27 4.92 20.59 0.10
C LEU A 27 6.37 20.66 0.58
N GLN A 28 6.61 21.04 1.84
CA GLN A 28 7.97 21.01 2.42
C GLN A 28 8.52 19.59 2.48
N ILE A 29 7.70 18.61 2.88
CA ILE A 29 8.10 17.20 2.93
C ILE A 29 8.43 16.68 1.53
N LEU A 30 7.55 16.90 0.55
CA LEU A 30 7.74 16.47 -0.82
C LEU A 30 8.98 17.11 -1.45
N PHE A 31 9.20 18.39 -1.20
CA PHE A 31 10.40 19.10 -1.66
C PHE A 31 11.67 18.51 -1.06
N GLY A 32 11.71 18.28 0.26
CA GLY A 32 12.86 17.68 0.93
C GLY A 32 13.15 16.25 0.44
N LEU A 33 12.12 15.42 0.31
CA LEU A 33 12.24 14.07 -0.27
C LEU A 33 12.77 14.12 -1.70
N PHE A 34 12.26 15.05 -2.51
CA PHE A 34 12.69 15.24 -3.89
C PHE A 34 14.17 15.64 -3.96
N LEU A 35 14.62 16.62 -3.16
CA LEU A 35 16.03 16.99 -3.08
C LEU A 35 16.91 15.82 -2.64
N GLY A 36 16.47 15.03 -1.67
CA GLY A 36 17.19 13.82 -1.27
C GLY A 36 17.28 12.80 -2.41
N ALA A 37 16.18 12.57 -3.15
CA ALA A 37 16.14 11.65 -4.28
C ALA A 37 17.03 12.14 -5.45
N MET A 38 17.18 13.45 -5.65
CA MET A 38 18.12 14.03 -6.62
C MET A 38 19.59 13.70 -6.32
N THR A 39 19.92 13.34 -5.08
CA THR A 39 21.28 12.90 -4.72
C THR A 39 21.55 11.43 -5.08
N ILE A 40 20.53 10.61 -5.36
CA ILE A 40 20.68 9.24 -5.85
C ILE A 40 21.14 9.29 -7.32
N PRO A 41 22.11 8.45 -7.76
CA PRO A 41 22.70 7.28 -7.10
C PRO A 41 23.97 7.58 -6.29
N SER A 42 24.31 8.84 -6.02
CA SER A 42 25.58 9.16 -5.36
C SER A 42 25.69 8.43 -4.02
N GLN A 43 26.79 7.68 -3.87
CA GLN A 43 27.19 7.05 -2.61
C GLN A 43 28.31 7.84 -1.91
N SER A 44 28.57 9.07 -2.35
CA SER A 44 29.53 9.93 -1.68
C SER A 44 29.06 10.26 -0.26
N TRP A 45 30.03 10.42 0.65
CA TRP A 45 29.75 10.79 2.04
C TRP A 45 28.90 12.06 2.17
N PRO A 46 29.14 13.16 1.41
CA PRO A 46 28.27 14.33 1.46
C PRO A 46 26.81 14.04 1.09
N ALA A 47 26.58 13.20 0.09
CA ALA A 47 25.22 12.82 -0.31
C ALA A 47 24.53 11.96 0.76
N GLN A 48 25.27 11.07 1.43
CA GLN A 48 24.75 10.27 2.54
C GLN A 48 24.42 11.15 3.76
N VAL A 49 25.34 12.04 4.16
CA VAL A 49 25.13 12.97 5.27
C VAL A 49 23.96 13.91 5.01
N PHE A 50 23.83 14.43 3.79
CA PHE A 50 22.67 15.24 3.41
C PHE A 50 21.35 14.48 3.61
N ARG A 51 21.26 13.24 3.10
CA ARG A 51 20.07 12.41 3.26
C ARG A 51 19.80 12.05 4.73
N LEU A 52 20.83 11.83 5.54
CA LEU A 52 20.67 11.66 6.99
C LEU A 52 20.17 12.94 7.68
N GLY A 53 20.66 14.12 7.27
CA GLY A 53 20.14 15.40 7.74
C GLY A 53 18.65 15.59 7.42
N LEU A 54 18.19 15.10 6.27
CA LEU A 54 16.76 15.11 5.92
C LEU A 54 15.92 14.29 6.92
N LEU A 55 16.44 13.24 7.57
CA LEU A 55 15.69 12.52 8.60
C LEU A 55 15.34 13.44 9.77
N VAL A 56 16.32 14.18 10.28
CA VAL A 56 16.15 15.09 11.41
C VAL A 56 15.15 16.20 11.07
N TRP A 57 15.20 16.71 9.84
CA TRP A 57 14.32 17.79 9.41
C TRP A 57 12.91 17.34 9.07
N LEU A 58 12.75 16.20 8.39
CA LEU A 58 11.47 15.77 7.82
C LEU A 58 10.66 14.86 8.74
N VAL A 59 11.27 14.07 9.63
CA VAL A 59 10.52 13.19 10.55
C VAL A 59 9.53 13.98 11.40
N PRO A 60 9.92 15.09 12.08
CA PRO A 60 8.96 15.88 12.87
C PRO A 60 7.79 16.41 12.04
N LYS A 61 8.05 16.82 10.79
CA LYS A 61 7.02 17.32 9.86
C LYS A 61 6.07 16.22 9.41
N ILE A 62 6.60 15.03 9.11
CA ILE A 62 5.78 13.89 8.72
C ILE A 62 4.91 13.44 9.90
N LEU A 63 5.46 13.42 11.11
CA LEU A 63 4.69 13.11 12.32
C LEU A 63 3.59 14.15 12.55
N ASP A 64 3.91 15.44 12.54
CA ASP A 64 2.93 16.53 12.63
C ASP A 64 1.81 16.40 11.59
N TYR A 65 2.17 16.24 10.32
CA TYR A 65 1.22 16.03 9.22
C TYR A 65 0.30 14.83 9.47
N SER A 66 0.82 13.75 10.05
CA SER A 66 0.10 12.49 10.25
C SER A 66 -0.77 12.48 11.50
N THR A 67 -0.35 13.15 12.58
CA THR A 67 -0.98 13.04 13.91
C THR A 67 -1.73 14.30 14.33
N SER A 68 -1.36 15.48 13.84
CA SER A 68 -1.91 16.75 14.34
C SER A 68 -3.40 16.89 14.05
N ARG A 69 -4.20 17.10 15.10
CA ARG A 69 -5.65 17.30 14.97
C ARG A 69 -6.03 18.69 14.46
N SER A 70 -5.05 19.57 14.27
CA SER A 70 -5.22 20.88 13.65
C SER A 70 -5.58 20.79 12.16
N TYR A 71 -5.39 19.62 11.53
CA TYR A 71 -5.78 19.34 10.15
C TYR A 71 -6.96 18.38 10.14
N SER A 72 -8.00 18.65 9.36
CA SER A 72 -9.05 17.68 9.09
C SER A 72 -9.75 17.91 7.75
N PHE A 73 -10.09 16.82 7.09
CA PHE A 73 -11.05 16.73 5.98
C PHE A 73 -12.49 16.59 6.48
N GLY A 74 -12.72 16.84 7.77
CA GLY A 74 -14.02 16.79 8.42
C GLY A 74 -14.49 15.40 8.79
N ASN A 75 -13.73 14.35 8.47
CA ASN A 75 -14.05 13.00 8.88
C ASN A 75 -12.81 12.21 9.29
N MET A 76 -12.89 11.47 10.40
CA MET A 76 -11.76 10.71 10.94
C MET A 76 -11.23 9.64 9.97
N LEU A 77 -12.09 8.93 9.25
CA LEU A 77 -11.63 7.93 8.28
C LEU A 77 -10.90 8.60 7.12
N ALA A 78 -11.43 9.71 6.60
CA ALA A 78 -10.75 10.51 5.58
C ALA A 78 -9.40 11.02 6.09
N ASP A 79 -9.33 11.50 7.33
CA ASP A 79 -8.09 11.98 7.95
C ASP A 79 -7.05 10.86 8.10
N GLN A 80 -7.45 9.68 8.58
CA GLN A 80 -6.55 8.53 8.69
C GLN A 80 -5.98 8.10 7.33
N LEU A 81 -6.81 8.09 6.28
CA LEU A 81 -6.38 7.71 4.94
C LEU A 81 -5.52 8.79 4.27
N MET A 82 -5.94 10.05 4.33
CA MET A 82 -5.29 11.16 3.62
C MET A 82 -4.07 11.71 4.34
N LEU A 83 -4.05 11.66 5.68
CA LEU A 83 -2.96 12.20 6.49
C LEU A 83 -2.05 11.07 7.01
N SER A 84 -2.59 10.10 7.75
CA SER A 84 -1.77 9.10 8.44
C SER A 84 -1.23 8.01 7.50
N CYS A 85 -2.07 7.43 6.64
CA CYS A 85 -1.64 6.42 5.66
C CYS A 85 -0.69 7.03 4.62
N PHE A 86 -0.98 8.25 4.17
CA PHE A 86 -0.08 8.98 3.28
C PHE A 86 1.23 9.37 3.99
N GLY A 87 1.15 9.83 5.23
CA GLY A 87 2.28 10.11 6.09
C GLY A 87 3.21 8.91 6.30
N TRP A 88 2.67 7.70 6.46
CA TRP A 88 3.48 6.47 6.47
C TRP A 88 4.24 6.27 5.16
N ASN A 89 3.59 6.52 4.02
CA ASN A 89 4.27 6.43 2.73
C ASN A 89 5.42 7.44 2.63
N LEU A 90 5.23 8.67 3.12
CA LEU A 90 6.29 9.68 3.18
C LEU A 90 7.43 9.25 4.13
N LEU A 91 7.10 8.72 5.30
CA LEU A 91 8.07 8.23 6.28
C LEU A 91 8.91 7.09 5.71
N THR A 92 8.27 6.09 5.12
CA THR A 92 8.99 4.95 4.52
C THR A 92 9.87 5.38 3.35
N ARG A 93 9.44 6.38 2.54
CA ARG A 93 10.28 6.96 1.47
C ARG A 93 11.50 7.66 2.04
N LEU A 94 11.35 8.40 3.13
CA LEU A 94 12.45 9.03 3.84
C LEU A 94 13.43 7.98 4.39
N LEU A 95 12.93 6.92 5.04
CA LEU A 95 13.76 5.83 5.57
C LEU A 95 14.50 5.08 4.43
N GLU A 96 13.81 4.76 3.33
CA GLU A 96 14.42 4.14 2.15
C GLU A 96 15.48 5.04 1.50
N LEU A 97 15.27 6.35 1.52
CA LEU A 97 16.20 7.32 0.94
C LEU A 97 17.45 7.50 1.80
N SER A 98 17.28 7.56 3.12
CA SER A 98 18.33 7.98 4.05
C SER A 98 19.11 6.83 4.68
N LEU A 99 18.45 5.71 4.98
CA LEU A 99 19.07 4.60 5.72
C LEU A 99 19.46 3.43 4.82
N LEU A 100 18.60 3.05 3.88
CA LEU A 100 18.84 1.89 3.03
C LEU A 100 20.15 1.95 2.21
N PRO A 101 20.60 3.11 1.70
CA PRO A 101 21.88 3.23 1.01
C PRO A 101 23.11 2.90 1.87
N LEU A 102 22.98 2.93 3.20
CA LEU A 102 24.07 2.61 4.12
C LEU A 102 24.36 1.10 4.17
N ILE A 103 23.38 0.27 3.80
CA ILE A 103 23.49 -1.20 3.86
C ILE A 103 23.26 -1.88 2.50
N SER A 104 22.67 -1.18 1.53
CA SER A 104 22.37 -1.70 0.20
C SER A 104 23.56 -1.51 -0.74
N PRO A 105 24.00 -2.56 -1.45
CA PRO A 105 25.22 -2.51 -2.27
C PRO A 105 25.12 -1.57 -3.47
N ALA A 106 23.91 -1.31 -3.99
CA ALA A 106 23.70 -0.36 -5.09
C ALA A 106 22.28 0.26 -5.07
N PRO A 107 22.11 1.50 -5.58
CA PRO A 107 20.81 2.07 -5.89
C PRO A 107 20.19 1.41 -7.14
N PRO A 108 18.85 1.37 -7.26
CA PRO A 108 18.17 0.70 -8.36
C PRO A 108 18.45 1.39 -9.69
N ARG A 109 18.78 0.62 -10.73
CA ARG A 109 18.99 1.18 -12.08
C ARG A 109 17.69 1.23 -12.84
N TRP A 110 17.54 2.26 -13.67
CA TRP A 110 16.45 2.26 -14.63
C TRP A 110 16.63 1.14 -15.65
N ILE A 111 15.51 0.62 -16.11
CA ILE A 111 15.39 -0.23 -17.29
C ILE A 111 14.37 0.41 -18.23
N ARG A 112 14.57 0.21 -19.53
CA ARG A 112 13.64 0.60 -20.60
C ARG A 112 13.59 -0.51 -21.66
N PRO A 113 12.58 -0.54 -22.53
CA PRO A 113 12.59 -1.42 -23.69
C PRO A 113 13.78 -1.09 -24.60
N THR A 114 14.31 -2.10 -25.31
CA THR A 114 15.31 -1.84 -26.34
C THR A 114 14.75 -0.91 -27.42
N LYS A 115 15.61 -0.25 -28.19
CA LYS A 115 15.18 0.70 -29.23
C LYS A 115 14.22 0.08 -30.23
N GLU A 116 14.49 -1.16 -30.65
CA GLU A 116 13.65 -1.91 -31.59
C GLU A 116 12.27 -2.17 -30.97
N GLU A 117 12.26 -2.57 -29.70
CA GLU A 117 11.03 -2.91 -28.99
C GLU A 117 10.18 -1.68 -28.68
N LEU A 118 10.82 -0.57 -28.29
CA LEU A 118 10.15 0.71 -28.11
C LEU A 118 9.52 1.20 -29.42
N ALA A 119 10.24 1.10 -30.54
CA ALA A 119 9.73 1.46 -31.86
C ALA A 119 8.52 0.58 -32.25
N ARG A 120 8.59 -0.73 -31.99
CA ARG A 120 7.48 -1.68 -32.21
C ARG A 120 6.23 -1.27 -31.43
N VAL A 121 6.37 -1.04 -30.12
CA VAL A 121 5.24 -0.72 -29.24
C VAL A 121 4.65 0.65 -29.55
N LEU A 122 5.48 1.66 -29.86
CA LEU A 122 5.00 2.97 -30.26
C LEU A 122 4.26 2.93 -31.60
N LYS A 123 4.72 2.12 -32.57
CA LYS A 123 3.99 1.89 -33.82
C LYS A 123 2.60 1.30 -33.56
N LEU A 124 2.50 0.29 -32.68
CA LEU A 124 1.23 -0.33 -32.28
C LEU A 124 0.31 0.64 -31.53
N ARG A 125 0.86 1.55 -30.73
CA ARG A 125 0.09 2.59 -30.02
C ARG A 125 -0.67 3.48 -31.00
N HIS A 126 -0.04 3.85 -32.12
CA HIS A 126 -0.62 4.75 -33.12
C HIS A 126 -1.57 4.06 -34.10
N GLN A 127 -1.64 2.73 -34.10
CA GLN A 127 -2.62 2.03 -34.92
C GLN A 127 -4.03 2.30 -34.38
N PRO A 128 -5.00 2.61 -35.25
CA PRO A 128 -6.37 2.86 -34.83
C PRO A 128 -6.91 1.60 -34.16
N ALA A 129 -7.39 1.76 -32.92
CA ALA A 129 -8.17 0.74 -32.25
C ALA A 129 -9.54 0.64 -32.93
N SER A 130 -9.61 0.06 -34.14
CA SER A 130 -10.88 -0.19 -34.82
C SER A 130 -11.79 -0.96 -33.86
N ASN A 131 -13.12 -0.75 -33.90
CA ASN A 131 -14.17 -1.43 -33.11
C ASN A 131 -13.89 -2.92 -32.83
N GLN A 132 -13.04 -3.20 -31.86
CA GLN A 132 -12.51 -4.52 -31.59
C GLN A 132 -13.33 -5.12 -30.45
N HIS A 133 -13.85 -6.33 -30.66
CA HIS A 133 -14.49 -7.10 -29.60
C HIS A 133 -13.57 -7.21 -28.37
N PRO A 134 -14.13 -7.40 -27.16
CA PRO A 134 -13.35 -7.47 -25.90
C PRO A 134 -12.15 -8.42 -25.93
N HIS A 135 -12.27 -9.58 -26.58
CA HIS A 135 -11.16 -10.54 -26.74
C HIS A 135 -10.01 -9.99 -27.60
N LYS A 136 -10.30 -9.17 -28.62
CA LYS A 136 -9.28 -8.55 -29.47
C LYS A 136 -8.58 -7.39 -28.74
N LEU A 137 -9.31 -6.65 -27.90
CA LEU A 137 -8.71 -5.63 -27.02
C LEU A 137 -7.70 -6.23 -26.07
N ASP A 138 -8.02 -7.38 -25.49
CA ASP A 138 -7.15 -8.11 -24.59
C ASP A 138 -5.83 -8.55 -25.26
N GLN A 139 -5.91 -9.10 -26.47
CA GLN A 139 -4.74 -9.46 -27.27
C GLN A 139 -3.93 -8.22 -27.68
N ALA A 140 -4.60 -7.17 -28.16
CA ALA A 140 -3.95 -5.92 -28.54
C ALA A 140 -3.28 -5.21 -27.37
N SER A 141 -3.79 -5.37 -26.14
CA SER A 141 -3.12 -4.90 -24.94
C SER A 141 -1.87 -5.73 -24.61
N GLU A 142 -1.90 -7.04 -24.80
CA GLU A 142 -0.72 -7.89 -24.55
C GLU A 142 0.42 -7.59 -25.53
N GLU A 143 0.10 -7.31 -26.80
CA GLU A 143 1.09 -6.92 -27.80
C GLU A 143 1.81 -5.60 -27.46
N LEU A 144 1.20 -4.73 -26.65
CA LEU A 144 1.82 -3.49 -26.16
C LEU A 144 2.81 -3.70 -25.00
N ILE A 145 2.91 -4.90 -24.45
CA ILE A 145 3.87 -5.20 -23.39
C ILE A 145 5.25 -5.43 -24.04
N PRO A 146 6.28 -4.66 -23.65
CA PRO A 146 7.63 -4.89 -24.15
C PRO A 146 8.18 -6.24 -23.69
N THR A 147 8.78 -6.97 -24.62
CA THR A 147 9.37 -8.30 -24.43
C THR A 147 10.86 -8.26 -24.13
N SER A 148 11.55 -7.22 -24.61
CA SER A 148 12.99 -7.02 -24.43
C SER A 148 13.27 -5.73 -23.68
N TRP A 149 14.18 -5.79 -22.71
CA TRP A 149 14.50 -4.70 -21.79
C TRP A 149 16.01 -4.55 -21.67
N GLU A 150 16.48 -3.31 -21.54
CA GLU A 150 17.88 -2.96 -21.35
C GLU A 150 18.06 -2.06 -20.13
N PRO A 151 19.19 -2.20 -19.41
CA PRO A 151 19.55 -1.29 -18.34
C PRO A 151 19.94 0.09 -18.90
N VAL A 152 19.51 1.14 -18.22
CA VAL A 152 19.84 2.53 -18.56
C VAL A 152 20.97 3.01 -17.62
N PRO A 153 22.02 3.66 -18.15
CA PRO A 153 23.03 4.30 -17.32
C PRO A 153 22.41 5.31 -16.35
N PHE A 154 23.04 5.50 -15.20
CA PHE A 154 22.56 6.53 -14.27
C PHE A 154 22.63 7.91 -14.93
N PRO A 155 21.58 8.75 -14.79
CA PRO A 155 21.56 10.03 -15.45
C PRO A 155 22.63 10.96 -14.87
N ALA A 156 23.08 11.95 -15.64
CA ALA A 156 24.04 12.94 -15.17
C ALA A 156 23.43 13.82 -14.07
N PRO A 157 24.21 14.32 -13.10
CA PRO A 157 23.75 15.37 -12.19
C PRO A 157 23.15 16.57 -12.94
N PHE A 158 22.14 17.23 -12.37
CA PHE A 158 21.48 18.42 -12.93
C PHE A 158 20.82 18.25 -14.32
N SER A 159 20.56 17.02 -14.76
CA SER A 159 19.83 16.73 -16.00
C SER A 159 18.31 16.58 -15.76
N LEU A 160 17.51 16.74 -16.82
CA LEU A 160 16.08 16.41 -16.76
C LEU A 160 15.87 14.92 -16.42
N ASP A 161 16.72 14.04 -16.93
CA ASP A 161 16.64 12.61 -16.57
C ASP A 161 16.91 12.37 -15.08
N ARG A 162 17.75 13.20 -14.42
CA ARG A 162 17.92 13.14 -12.96
C ARG A 162 16.63 13.53 -12.22
N VAL A 163 15.93 14.57 -12.69
CA VAL A 163 14.62 14.99 -12.15
C VAL A 163 13.60 13.88 -12.28
N LEU A 164 13.50 13.26 -13.47
CA LEU A 164 12.60 12.13 -13.72
C LEU A 164 12.99 10.90 -12.88
N TYR A 165 14.29 10.63 -12.71
CA TYR A 165 14.79 9.53 -11.88
C TYR A 165 14.42 9.73 -10.41
N ALA A 166 14.56 10.95 -9.89
CA ALA A 166 14.17 11.28 -8.53
C ALA A 166 12.65 11.10 -8.31
N TYR A 167 11.84 11.54 -9.27
CA TYR A 167 10.39 11.29 -9.26
C TYR A 167 10.08 9.79 -9.25
N ASP A 168 10.65 9.04 -10.19
CA ASP A 168 10.43 7.59 -10.30
C ASP A 168 10.90 6.87 -9.03
N TYR A 169 12.02 7.25 -8.42
CA TYR A 169 12.53 6.68 -7.18
C TYR A 169 11.54 6.83 -6.00
N LEU A 170 10.81 7.95 -5.97
CA LEU A 170 9.82 8.23 -4.94
C LEU A 170 8.46 7.57 -5.24
N MET A 171 8.06 7.49 -6.51
CA MET A 171 6.70 7.10 -6.91
C MET A 171 6.58 5.64 -7.38
N LEU A 172 7.65 5.02 -7.90
CA LEU A 172 7.64 3.62 -8.31
C LEU A 172 7.79 2.68 -7.12
N ILE A 173 6.65 2.34 -6.52
CA ILE A 173 6.58 1.52 -5.31
C ILE A 173 6.28 0.04 -5.58
N ARG A 174 5.85 -0.29 -6.82
CA ARG A 174 5.39 -1.62 -7.25
C ARG A 174 6.08 -2.00 -8.57
N PRO A 175 6.12 -3.30 -8.94
CA PRO A 175 6.78 -3.73 -10.17
C PRO A 175 5.97 -3.34 -11.40
N SER A 176 6.00 -2.05 -11.76
CA SER A 176 5.32 -1.43 -12.90
C SER A 176 6.25 -0.42 -13.59
N THR A 177 5.80 0.16 -14.70
CA THR A 177 6.44 1.33 -15.31
C THR A 177 5.94 2.63 -14.66
N SER A 178 6.70 3.71 -14.85
CA SER A 178 6.38 5.06 -14.37
C SER A 178 5.01 5.51 -14.86
N ASP A 179 4.30 6.24 -14.01
CA ASP A 179 3.06 6.94 -14.32
C ASP A 179 3.32 8.28 -15.01
N LEU A 180 4.48 8.91 -14.78
CA LEU A 180 4.92 10.11 -15.47
C LEU A 180 5.57 9.78 -16.81
N LEU A 181 5.00 10.27 -17.91
CA LEU A 181 5.42 9.93 -19.28
C LEU A 181 5.46 8.39 -19.49
N PRO A 182 4.31 7.72 -19.30
CA PRO A 182 4.25 6.27 -19.09
C PRO A 182 4.66 5.46 -20.33
N TRP A 183 4.53 6.06 -21.52
CA TRP A 183 4.94 5.47 -22.81
C TRP A 183 6.46 5.49 -23.05
N GLN A 184 7.25 6.01 -22.12
CA GLN A 184 8.70 5.78 -22.09
C GLN A 184 9.08 4.46 -21.40
N PHE A 185 8.11 3.78 -20.78
CA PHE A 185 8.29 2.48 -20.13
C PHE A 185 9.46 2.46 -19.12
N ARG A 186 9.71 3.60 -18.46
CA ARG A 186 10.75 3.67 -17.42
C ARG A 186 10.31 2.81 -16.25
N ALA A 187 11.13 1.84 -15.88
CA ALA A 187 10.97 1.06 -14.66
C ALA A 187 12.33 0.93 -13.97
N PHE A 188 12.35 0.34 -12.79
CA PHE A 188 13.61 -0.06 -12.17
C PHE A 188 13.89 -1.55 -12.41
N ASP A 189 15.17 -1.92 -12.39
CA ASP A 189 15.70 -3.27 -12.54
C ASP A 189 14.99 -4.34 -11.70
N TRP A 190 14.61 -4.03 -10.47
CA TRP A 190 13.86 -4.94 -9.61
C TRP A 190 12.45 -5.26 -10.12
N SER A 191 11.89 -4.49 -11.06
CA SER A 191 10.64 -4.80 -11.76
C SER A 191 10.83 -5.82 -12.89
N LEU A 192 12.07 -6.04 -13.36
CA LEU A 192 12.36 -6.86 -14.53
C LEU A 192 11.78 -8.28 -14.46
N PRO A 193 11.89 -9.03 -13.34
CA PRO A 193 11.31 -10.38 -13.29
C PRO A 193 9.81 -10.41 -13.56
N ALA A 194 9.07 -9.40 -13.08
CA ALA A 194 7.64 -9.27 -13.34
C ALA A 194 7.37 -8.87 -14.80
N MET A 195 8.14 -7.91 -15.32
CA MET A 195 8.01 -7.43 -16.71
C MET A 195 8.28 -8.55 -17.71
N SER A 196 9.35 -9.32 -17.52
CA SER A 196 9.70 -10.46 -18.38
C SER A 196 8.68 -11.60 -18.28
N ALA A 197 8.09 -11.82 -17.11
CA ALA A 197 7.01 -12.80 -16.94
C ALA A 197 5.65 -12.32 -17.48
N GLY A 198 5.56 -11.07 -17.94
CA GLY A 198 4.31 -10.43 -18.38
C GLY A 198 3.32 -10.15 -17.24
N GLY A 199 3.78 -10.18 -15.98
CA GLY A 199 2.90 -10.08 -14.83
C GLY A 199 3.53 -10.37 -13.46
N VAL A 200 2.71 -10.31 -12.41
CA VAL A 200 3.10 -10.59 -11.01
C VAL A 200 2.24 -11.73 -10.48
N ALA A 201 2.87 -12.79 -9.97
CA ALA A 201 2.18 -13.93 -9.34
C ALA A 201 1.04 -14.50 -10.21
N GLY A 202 1.29 -14.67 -11.51
CA GLY A 202 0.31 -15.18 -12.47
C GLY A 202 -0.71 -14.14 -12.97
N ARG A 203 -0.72 -12.90 -12.44
CA ARG A 203 -1.58 -11.80 -12.92
C ARG A 203 -0.86 -10.99 -13.99
N ARG A 204 -1.47 -10.87 -15.17
CA ARG A 204 -0.94 -10.07 -16.28
C ARG A 204 -1.12 -8.56 -16.04
N PHE A 205 -0.18 -7.77 -16.56
CA PHE A 205 -0.30 -6.30 -16.59
C PHE A 205 -1.52 -5.84 -17.39
N GLY A 206 -2.09 -4.70 -17.03
CA GLY A 206 -3.30 -4.15 -17.67
C GLY A 206 -4.59 -4.92 -17.39
N LYS A 207 -4.54 -6.02 -16.62
CA LYS A 207 -5.74 -6.77 -16.27
C LYS A 207 -6.24 -6.36 -14.88
N PRO A 208 -7.51 -5.93 -14.75
CA PRO A 208 -8.10 -5.67 -13.43
C PRO A 208 -8.17 -6.97 -12.63
N GLU A 209 -8.33 -6.94 -11.31
CA GLU A 209 -8.41 -8.17 -10.48
C GLU A 209 -9.54 -9.11 -10.95
N THR A 210 -10.68 -8.56 -11.34
CA THR A 210 -11.86 -9.32 -11.78
C THR A 210 -12.49 -8.71 -13.02
N GLY A 211 -13.28 -9.54 -13.73
CA GLY A 211 -14.07 -9.06 -14.87
C GLY A 211 -15.30 -8.26 -14.41
N PRO A 212 -15.91 -7.47 -15.30
CA PRO A 212 -16.96 -6.50 -14.95
C PRO A 212 -18.21 -7.13 -14.30
N ARG A 213 -18.60 -8.35 -14.72
CA ARG A 213 -19.74 -9.06 -14.11
C ARG A 213 -19.48 -9.44 -12.65
N LEU A 214 -18.30 -9.99 -12.38
CA LEU A 214 -17.91 -10.39 -11.02
C LEU A 214 -17.65 -9.15 -10.15
N ALA A 215 -17.16 -8.06 -10.74
CA ALA A 215 -16.99 -6.79 -10.06
C ALA A 215 -18.31 -6.22 -9.48
N LEU A 216 -19.45 -6.42 -10.16
CA LEU A 216 -20.77 -6.04 -9.63
C LEU A 216 -21.17 -6.90 -8.42
N VAL A 217 -20.89 -8.21 -8.46
CA VAL A 217 -21.09 -9.10 -7.31
C VAL A 217 -20.21 -8.66 -6.15
N TYR A 218 -18.96 -8.28 -6.43
CA TYR A 218 -18.01 -7.84 -5.40
C TYR A 218 -18.44 -6.51 -4.79
N LEU A 219 -18.96 -5.59 -5.59
CA LEU A 219 -19.54 -4.35 -5.10
C LEU A 219 -20.74 -4.63 -4.20
N PHE A 220 -21.63 -5.56 -4.58
CA PHE A 220 -22.75 -5.95 -3.73
C PHE A 220 -22.27 -6.53 -2.39
N VAL A 221 -21.34 -7.49 -2.41
CA VAL A 221 -20.77 -8.08 -1.19
C VAL A 221 -20.08 -7.01 -0.34
N TYR A 222 -19.32 -6.12 -0.96
CA TYR A 222 -18.69 -4.99 -0.29
C TYR A 222 -19.72 -4.11 0.44
N LEU A 223 -20.83 -3.76 -0.23
CA LEU A 223 -21.91 -2.96 0.37
C LEU A 223 -22.58 -3.69 1.54
N VAL A 224 -22.84 -5.00 1.41
CA VAL A 224 -23.39 -5.81 2.50
C VAL A 224 -22.44 -5.85 3.71
N CYS A 225 -21.16 -6.12 3.48
CA CYS A 225 -20.14 -6.06 4.53
C CYS A 225 -20.04 -4.67 5.16
N PHE A 226 -20.18 -3.61 4.36
CA PHE A 226 -20.09 -2.24 4.84
C PHE A 226 -21.26 -1.90 5.76
N VAL A 227 -22.50 -2.21 5.35
CA VAL A 227 -23.70 -2.03 6.17
C VAL A 227 -23.59 -2.84 7.46
N TYR A 228 -23.12 -4.09 7.40
CA TYR A 228 -22.94 -4.92 8.59
C TYR A 228 -21.90 -4.34 9.55
N VAL A 229 -20.71 -3.99 9.06
CA VAL A 229 -19.62 -3.41 9.87
C VAL A 229 -20.02 -2.05 10.45
N ASP A 230 -20.75 -1.23 9.70
CA ASP A 230 -21.27 0.04 10.21
C ASP A 230 -22.19 -0.15 11.43
N ASN A 231 -23.18 -1.03 11.29
CA ASN A 231 -24.20 -1.23 12.33
C ASN A 231 -23.66 -1.99 13.55
N VAL A 232 -22.68 -2.89 13.38
CA VAL A 232 -22.15 -3.69 14.50
C VAL A 232 -20.92 -3.05 15.13
N ALA A 233 -19.98 -2.55 14.33
CA ALA A 233 -18.69 -2.07 14.81
C ALA A 233 -18.57 -0.55 14.80
N ILE A 234 -18.71 0.11 13.64
CA ILE A 234 -18.35 1.54 13.49
C ILE A 234 -19.11 2.43 14.47
N ARG A 235 -20.41 2.18 14.66
CA ARG A 235 -21.26 2.97 15.59
C ARG A 235 -20.96 2.78 17.06
N HIS A 236 -20.35 1.66 17.41
CA HIS A 236 -20.04 1.28 18.79
C HIS A 236 -18.54 1.33 19.08
N ILE A 237 -17.77 1.94 18.18
CA ILE A 237 -16.34 2.20 18.38
C ILE A 237 -16.13 2.93 19.72
N GLY A 238 -15.17 2.45 20.51
CA GLY A 238 -14.86 2.95 21.86
C GLY A 238 -15.88 2.56 22.93
N GLN A 239 -16.97 1.87 22.56
CA GLN A 239 -18.04 1.46 23.48
C GLN A 239 -18.08 -0.05 23.70
N ILE A 240 -17.60 -0.83 22.73
CA ILE A 240 -17.58 -2.30 22.80
C ILE A 240 -16.19 -2.86 22.51
N THR A 241 -15.92 -4.02 23.07
CA THR A 241 -14.75 -4.85 22.72
C THR A 241 -15.16 -6.05 21.87
N VAL A 242 -14.21 -6.69 21.16
CA VAL A 242 -14.53 -7.92 20.42
C VAL A 242 -14.95 -9.04 21.36
N ALA A 243 -14.42 -9.07 22.59
CA ALA A 243 -14.74 -10.09 23.58
C ALA A 243 -16.21 -10.07 24.03
N GLU A 244 -16.85 -8.91 24.00
CA GLU A 244 -18.28 -8.73 24.35
C GLU A 244 -19.23 -9.23 23.26
N LEU A 245 -18.73 -9.41 22.03
CA LEU A 245 -19.52 -9.92 20.92
C LEU A 245 -19.61 -11.45 20.96
N GLY A 246 -20.77 -11.99 20.59
CA GLY A 246 -20.90 -13.43 20.36
C GLY A 246 -19.95 -13.92 19.27
N LEU A 247 -19.49 -15.18 19.38
CA LEU A 247 -18.46 -15.74 18.49
C LEU A 247 -18.77 -15.55 17.00
N ALA A 248 -20.02 -15.73 16.59
CA ALA A 248 -20.45 -15.52 15.20
C ALA A 248 -20.15 -14.09 14.71
N HIS A 249 -20.42 -13.07 15.54
CA HIS A 249 -20.12 -11.67 15.21
C HIS A 249 -18.62 -11.39 15.19
N GLN A 250 -17.85 -11.98 16.11
CA GLN A 250 -16.39 -11.84 16.10
C GLN A 250 -15.80 -12.33 14.77
N LEU A 251 -16.20 -13.53 14.32
CA LEU A 251 -15.71 -14.12 13.08
C LEU A 251 -16.22 -13.34 11.86
N LEU A 252 -17.51 -12.98 11.82
CA LEU A 252 -18.11 -12.28 10.70
C LEU A 252 -17.56 -10.85 10.54
N LEU A 253 -17.23 -10.16 11.63
CA LEU A 253 -16.56 -8.87 11.57
C LEU A 253 -15.16 -8.98 10.97
N THR A 254 -14.37 -9.98 11.38
CA THR A 254 -13.04 -10.22 10.79
C THR A 254 -13.13 -10.51 9.30
N ILE A 255 -14.06 -11.38 8.88
CA ILE A 255 -14.28 -11.67 7.45
C ILE A 255 -14.72 -10.40 6.72
N SER A 256 -15.69 -9.67 7.26
CA SER A 256 -16.23 -8.46 6.63
C SER A 256 -15.17 -7.38 6.47
N ALA A 257 -14.30 -7.16 7.47
CA ALA A 257 -13.19 -6.22 7.36
C ALA A 257 -12.20 -6.62 6.25
N GLY A 258 -11.85 -7.91 6.15
CA GLY A 258 -11.03 -8.42 5.06
C GLY A 258 -11.68 -8.22 3.68
N CYS A 259 -13.00 -8.43 3.57
CA CYS A 259 -13.77 -8.17 2.36
C CYS A 259 -13.79 -6.67 2.01
N LEU A 260 -14.01 -5.79 2.98
CA LEU A 260 -13.99 -4.34 2.75
C LEU A 260 -12.64 -3.88 2.21
N ILE A 261 -11.54 -4.41 2.74
CA ILE A 261 -10.20 -4.05 2.24
C ILE A 261 -9.97 -4.62 0.84
N SER A 262 -10.14 -5.93 0.65
CA SER A 262 -9.83 -6.61 -0.62
C SER A 262 -10.73 -6.22 -1.78
N LEU A 263 -12.03 -6.04 -1.53
CA LEU A 263 -13.01 -5.77 -2.59
C LEU A 263 -13.13 -4.28 -2.93
N SER A 264 -12.45 -3.38 -2.21
CA SER A 264 -12.51 -1.93 -2.44
C SER A 264 -11.98 -1.51 -3.82
N ALA A 265 -10.91 -2.15 -4.29
CA ALA A 265 -10.23 -1.76 -5.52
C ALA A 265 -10.85 -2.40 -6.78
N GLY A 266 -11.27 -3.66 -6.66
CA GLY A 266 -11.71 -4.49 -7.80
C GLY A 266 -12.76 -3.84 -8.70
N PRO A 267 -13.86 -3.28 -8.17
CA PRO A 267 -14.87 -2.60 -8.97
C PRO A 267 -14.29 -1.42 -9.75
N SER A 268 -13.50 -0.56 -9.10
CA SER A 268 -12.87 0.58 -9.78
C SER A 268 -11.91 0.14 -10.90
N GLU A 269 -11.10 -0.87 -10.65
CA GLU A 269 -10.12 -1.39 -11.61
C GLU A 269 -10.81 -2.00 -12.84
N ALA A 270 -11.92 -2.74 -12.63
CA ALA A 270 -12.67 -3.41 -13.69
C ALA A 270 -13.23 -2.46 -14.75
N PHE A 271 -13.48 -1.19 -14.39
CA PHE A 271 -13.95 -0.15 -15.32
C PHE A 271 -12.83 0.78 -15.77
N ILE A 272 -11.94 1.19 -14.86
CA ILE A 272 -10.89 2.17 -15.15
C ILE A 272 -9.80 1.58 -16.05
N PHE A 273 -9.36 0.33 -15.83
CA PHE A 273 -8.28 -0.24 -16.64
C PHE A 273 -8.66 -0.35 -18.12
N PRO A 274 -9.80 -0.96 -18.50
CA PRO A 274 -10.22 -1.00 -19.91
C PRO A 274 -10.37 0.40 -20.52
N LEU A 275 -10.88 1.38 -19.77
CA LEU A 275 -11.02 2.75 -20.25
C LEU A 275 -9.66 3.39 -20.57
N LEU A 276 -8.68 3.27 -19.68
CA LEU A 276 -7.35 3.82 -19.88
C LEU A 276 -6.60 3.14 -21.03
N LEU A 277 -6.77 1.81 -21.17
CA LEU A 277 -6.14 1.02 -22.22
C LEU A 277 -6.77 1.27 -23.60
N SER A 278 -8.09 1.29 -23.69
CA SER A 278 -8.82 1.55 -24.94
C SER A 278 -8.52 2.93 -25.51
N ARG A 279 -8.36 3.93 -24.63
CA ARG A 279 -7.97 5.30 -25.01
C ARG A 279 -6.46 5.49 -25.17
N ARG A 280 -5.65 4.43 -25.05
CA ARG A 280 -4.18 4.47 -25.10
C ARG A 280 -3.58 5.59 -24.21
N ILE A 281 -4.21 5.85 -23.06
CA ILE A 281 -3.74 6.84 -22.09
C ILE A 281 -2.52 6.28 -21.36
N LEU A 282 -2.65 5.07 -20.83
CA LEU A 282 -1.57 4.33 -20.17
C LEU A 282 -1.25 3.02 -20.93
N PRO A 283 0.02 2.58 -20.96
CA PRO A 283 0.35 1.24 -21.37
C PRO A 283 -0.04 0.21 -20.31
N PRO A 284 -0.22 -1.08 -20.68
CA PRO A 284 -0.55 -2.14 -19.74
C PRO A 284 0.42 -2.23 -18.55
N THR A 285 1.72 -2.06 -18.78
CA THR A 285 2.77 -2.17 -17.76
C THR A 285 2.70 -1.12 -16.66
N ALA A 286 1.95 -0.03 -16.86
CA ALA A 286 1.68 0.97 -15.82
C ALA A 286 0.53 0.55 -14.89
N LEU A 287 -0.30 -0.40 -15.33
CA LEU A 287 -1.50 -0.86 -14.66
C LEU A 287 -1.27 -2.24 -14.04
N LEU A 288 -1.24 -2.27 -12.71
CA LEU A 288 -1.19 -3.50 -11.92
C LEU A 288 -2.32 -3.45 -10.90
N ALA A 289 -3.13 -4.51 -10.87
CA ALA A 289 -4.22 -4.65 -9.90
C ALA A 289 -3.68 -4.58 -8.47
N SER A 290 -4.48 -4.03 -7.55
CA SER A 290 -4.07 -3.85 -6.16
C SER A 290 -4.04 -5.17 -5.39
N PHE A 291 -4.91 -6.10 -5.78
CA PHE A 291 -5.05 -7.45 -5.25
C PHE A 291 -5.04 -8.49 -6.38
N ASN A 292 -4.78 -9.75 -6.02
CA ASN A 292 -4.83 -10.87 -6.95
C ASN A 292 -5.60 -12.05 -6.36
N GLN A 293 -6.93 -11.90 -6.23
CA GLN A 293 -7.84 -12.94 -5.77
C GLN A 293 -7.37 -13.59 -4.45
N PRO A 294 -7.21 -12.81 -3.37
CA PRO A 294 -6.62 -13.29 -2.12
C PRO A 294 -7.37 -14.48 -1.51
N TYR A 295 -8.67 -14.60 -1.76
CA TYR A 295 -9.52 -15.72 -1.32
C TYR A 295 -9.13 -17.09 -1.94
N LEU A 296 -8.35 -17.09 -3.03
CA LEU A 296 -7.81 -18.31 -3.65
C LEU A 296 -6.41 -18.69 -3.16
N ALA A 297 -5.85 -17.96 -2.19
CA ALA A 297 -4.53 -18.27 -1.67
C ALA A 297 -4.47 -19.70 -1.11
N SER A 298 -3.38 -20.40 -1.44
CA SER A 298 -3.12 -21.77 -0.97
C SER A 298 -2.32 -21.81 0.35
N SER A 299 -1.76 -20.68 0.77
CA SER A 299 -0.90 -20.58 1.95
C SER A 299 -0.78 -19.13 2.46
N ILE A 300 -0.27 -18.94 3.68
CA ILE A 300 0.03 -17.62 4.27
C ILE A 300 1.01 -16.84 3.41
N GLN A 301 2.07 -17.51 2.94
CA GLN A 301 3.03 -16.87 2.06
C GLN A 301 2.40 -16.44 0.73
N ASP A 302 1.50 -17.23 0.15
CA ASP A 302 0.82 -16.88 -1.09
C ASP A 302 -0.16 -15.72 -0.88
N PHE A 303 -0.93 -15.74 0.21
CA PHE A 303 -1.87 -14.67 0.56
C PHE A 303 -1.17 -13.32 0.71
N TRP A 304 -0.28 -13.18 1.69
CA TRP A 304 0.37 -11.91 2.02
C TRP A 304 1.49 -11.53 1.07
N GLY A 305 2.18 -12.52 0.52
CA GLY A 305 3.24 -12.29 -0.44
C GLY A 305 2.68 -11.91 -1.80
N ASN A 306 1.76 -12.69 -2.35
CA ASN A 306 1.48 -12.63 -3.78
C ASN A 306 0.10 -12.07 -4.14
N ARG A 307 -0.85 -12.03 -3.20
CA ARG A 307 -2.24 -11.73 -3.53
C ARG A 307 -2.82 -10.53 -2.80
N TRP A 308 -2.19 -10.11 -1.71
CA TRP A 308 -2.63 -9.00 -0.87
C TRP A 308 -1.75 -7.76 -1.07
N HIS A 309 -2.37 -6.63 -1.43
CA HIS A 309 -1.75 -5.30 -1.53
C HIS A 309 -0.34 -5.24 -2.15
N HIS A 310 -0.26 -5.35 -3.48
CA HIS A 310 1.01 -5.29 -4.21
C HIS A 310 1.81 -3.98 -4.01
N ARG A 311 1.16 -2.88 -3.62
CA ARG A 311 1.78 -1.56 -3.44
C ARG A 311 2.72 -1.48 -2.23
N VAL A 312 2.41 -2.22 -1.17
CA VAL A 312 3.06 -2.05 0.15
C VAL A 312 4.17 -3.07 0.36
N ARG A 313 4.04 -4.27 -0.24
CA ARG A 313 4.99 -5.39 -0.06
C ARG A 313 6.45 -4.98 -0.22
N ARG A 314 6.78 -4.30 -1.32
CA ARG A 314 8.17 -3.93 -1.62
C ARG A 314 8.74 -3.01 -0.54
N GLN A 315 8.01 -1.98 -0.13
CA GLN A 315 8.44 -1.05 0.91
C GLN A 315 8.78 -1.79 2.20
N LEU A 316 7.88 -2.68 2.66
CA LEU A 316 8.08 -3.43 3.90
C LEU A 316 9.27 -4.38 3.80
N THR A 317 9.42 -5.13 2.69
CA THR A 317 10.56 -6.04 2.52
C THR A 317 11.90 -5.29 2.43
N ARG A 318 11.97 -4.13 1.78
CA ARG A 318 13.20 -3.33 1.71
C ARG A 318 13.57 -2.76 3.06
N LEU A 319 12.62 -2.17 3.78
CA LEU A 319 12.89 -1.67 5.12
C LEU A 319 13.21 -2.80 6.10
N GLY A 320 12.64 -3.99 5.89
CA GLY A 320 12.94 -5.19 6.66
C GLY A 320 14.43 -5.56 6.66
N SER A 321 15.20 -5.19 5.64
CA SER A 321 16.65 -5.44 5.60
C SER A 321 17.45 -4.56 6.54
N LEU A 322 16.88 -3.48 7.07
CA LEU A 322 17.52 -2.60 8.06
C LEU A 322 17.61 -3.25 9.45
N PHE A 323 16.85 -4.33 9.68
CA PHE A 323 16.73 -4.96 10.99
C PHE A 323 17.61 -6.22 11.11
N PRO A 324 17.90 -6.67 12.35
CA PRO A 324 18.66 -7.90 12.58
C PRO A 324 18.09 -9.09 11.82
N LEU A 325 18.95 -9.89 11.19
CA LEU A 325 18.58 -11.03 10.33
C LEU A 325 17.74 -10.65 9.09
N GLY A 326 17.51 -9.36 8.85
CA GLY A 326 16.74 -8.83 7.73
C GLY A 326 17.36 -9.06 6.35
N GLY A 327 18.65 -9.41 6.30
CA GLY A 327 19.34 -9.86 5.09
C GLY A 327 19.00 -11.31 4.67
N THR A 328 18.39 -12.10 5.57
CA THR A 328 17.96 -13.48 5.27
C THR A 328 16.54 -13.49 4.69
N ARG A 329 16.21 -14.46 3.85
CA ARG A 329 14.85 -14.58 3.27
C ARG A 329 13.75 -14.68 4.34
N THR A 330 13.99 -15.45 5.39
CA THR A 330 13.02 -15.66 6.48
C THR A 330 12.93 -14.44 7.39
N GLY A 331 14.07 -13.88 7.82
CA GLY A 331 14.10 -12.69 8.67
C GLY A 331 13.49 -11.47 7.96
N ASN A 332 13.78 -11.27 6.68
CA ASN A 332 13.17 -10.21 5.88
C ASN A 332 11.65 -10.34 5.81
N ALA A 333 11.15 -11.55 5.53
CA ALA A 333 9.73 -11.82 5.48
C ALA A 333 9.06 -11.58 6.85
N PHE A 334 9.70 -12.00 7.95
CA PHE A 334 9.19 -11.74 9.30
C PHE A 334 9.13 -10.25 9.63
N TRP A 335 10.20 -9.50 9.35
CA TRP A 335 10.22 -8.05 9.56
C TRP A 335 9.21 -7.32 8.69
N ALA A 336 8.87 -7.83 7.50
CA ALA A 336 7.78 -7.26 6.71
C ALA A 336 6.44 -7.33 7.44
N TYR A 337 6.16 -8.38 8.22
CA TYR A 337 4.96 -8.42 9.08
C TYR A 337 5.04 -7.42 10.24
N VAL A 338 6.19 -7.29 10.90
CA VAL A 338 6.37 -6.30 11.97
C VAL A 338 6.18 -4.87 11.44
N LEU A 339 6.77 -4.55 10.29
CA LEU A 339 6.61 -3.26 9.63
C LEU A 339 5.18 -3.06 9.13
N SER A 340 4.48 -4.12 8.72
CA SER A 340 3.04 -4.05 8.44
C SER A 340 2.25 -3.71 9.70
N ALA A 341 2.62 -4.26 10.87
CA ALA A 341 2.01 -3.88 12.13
C ALA A 341 2.20 -2.40 12.44
N MET A 342 3.43 -1.90 12.24
CA MET A 342 3.75 -0.48 12.42
C MET A 342 2.96 0.41 11.47
N LEU A 343 2.86 0.03 10.19
CA LEU A 343 2.00 0.71 9.21
C LEU A 343 0.56 0.82 9.72
N HIS A 344 -0.06 -0.29 10.11
CA HIS A 344 -1.47 -0.29 10.46
C HIS A 344 -1.73 0.44 11.79
N SER A 345 -0.81 0.33 12.75
CA SER A 345 -0.83 1.13 13.98
C SER A 345 -0.74 2.63 13.67
N PHE A 346 0.11 2.99 12.71
CA PHE A 346 0.32 4.37 12.30
C PHE A 346 -0.88 4.91 11.51
N ILE A 347 -1.56 4.12 10.68
CA ILE A 347 -2.79 4.55 9.98
C ILE A 347 -3.84 5.02 10.99
N ILE A 348 -4.00 4.30 12.11
CA ILE A 348 -5.00 4.61 13.15
C ILE A 348 -4.48 5.58 14.22
N CYS A 349 -3.29 6.17 14.06
CA CYS A 349 -2.65 6.96 15.11
C CYS A 349 -3.49 8.17 15.55
N ARG A 350 -4.33 8.73 14.67
CA ARG A 350 -5.19 9.88 14.98
C ARG A 350 -6.36 9.54 15.89
N SER A 351 -6.72 8.26 16.02
CA SER A 351 -7.72 7.83 16.99
C SER A 351 -7.19 7.89 18.43
N LYS A 352 -5.86 7.90 18.59
CA LYS A 352 -5.13 7.95 19.87
C LYS A 352 -4.83 9.39 20.28
N PRO A 353 -4.41 9.64 21.54
CA PRO A 353 -3.89 10.94 21.94
C PRO A 353 -2.75 11.41 21.03
N GLU A 354 -2.68 12.72 20.78
CA GLU A 354 -1.58 13.30 20.03
C GLU A 354 -0.26 13.12 20.81
N PRO A 355 0.84 12.68 20.15
CA PRO A 355 2.10 12.46 20.83
C PRO A 355 2.68 13.79 21.35
N SER A 356 3.36 13.75 22.50
CA SER A 356 3.96 14.93 23.13
C SER A 356 5.45 14.71 23.41
N LEU A 357 6.24 15.78 23.29
CA LEU A 357 7.65 15.75 23.71
C LEU A 357 7.82 15.53 25.22
N SER A 358 6.82 15.89 26.03
CA SER A 358 6.82 15.64 27.47
C SER A 358 6.66 14.14 27.82
N ASP A 359 6.16 13.34 26.89
CA ASP A 359 6.07 11.89 27.00
C ASP A 359 6.61 11.23 25.72
N PRO A 360 7.94 11.01 25.62
CA PRO A 360 8.54 10.39 24.45
C PRO A 360 7.98 9.00 24.11
N THR A 361 7.39 8.29 25.09
CA THR A 361 6.79 6.97 24.85
C THR A 361 5.53 7.05 23.99
N SER A 362 4.85 8.20 24.00
CA SER A 362 3.69 8.47 23.13
C SER A 362 4.02 8.35 21.63
N TYR A 363 5.25 8.68 21.21
CA TYR A 363 5.70 8.48 19.82
C TYR A 363 5.88 7.01 19.47
N VAL A 364 6.32 6.19 20.42
CA VAL A 364 6.45 4.74 20.23
C VAL A 364 5.06 4.11 20.09
N ALA A 365 4.08 4.59 20.86
CA ALA A 365 2.69 4.11 20.81
C ALA A 365 2.00 4.33 19.45
N LEU A 366 2.50 5.24 18.61
CA LEU A 366 2.03 5.43 17.22
C LEU A 366 2.29 4.19 16.35
N PHE A 367 3.39 3.49 16.60
CA PHE A 367 3.85 2.37 15.78
C PHE A 367 3.53 1.01 16.40
N PHE A 368 3.21 0.96 17.68
CA PHE A 368 3.02 -0.30 18.41
C PHE A 368 1.64 -0.36 19.08
N ASP A 369 0.59 -0.38 18.26
CA ASP A 369 -0.74 -0.72 18.74
C ASP A 369 -0.80 -2.20 19.11
N ARG A 370 -0.98 -2.52 20.41
CA ARG A 370 -0.82 -3.89 20.92
C ARG A 370 -1.68 -4.91 20.16
N PRO A 371 -3.01 -4.73 19.98
CA PRO A 371 -3.82 -5.71 19.26
C PRO A 371 -3.41 -5.87 17.78
N THR A 372 -3.08 -4.76 17.11
CA THR A 372 -2.57 -4.77 15.72
C THR A 372 -1.22 -5.50 15.61
N VAL A 373 -0.29 -5.24 16.53
CA VAL A 373 1.02 -5.90 16.59
C VAL A 373 0.88 -7.39 16.79
N ILE A 374 0.04 -7.83 17.74
CA ILE A 374 -0.20 -9.24 17.98
C ILE A 374 -0.74 -9.92 16.71
N PHE A 375 -1.71 -9.31 16.02
CA PHE A 375 -2.24 -9.83 14.76
C PHE A 375 -1.11 -10.06 13.74
N PHE A 376 -0.38 -9.02 13.33
CA PHE A 376 0.59 -9.14 12.26
C PHE A 376 1.80 -10.01 12.63
N VAL A 377 2.33 -9.89 13.86
CA VAL A 377 3.44 -10.72 14.32
C VAL A 377 3.03 -12.20 14.38
N SER A 378 1.80 -12.50 14.80
CA SER A 378 1.29 -13.87 14.77
C SER A 378 1.23 -14.43 13.35
N GLN A 379 0.91 -13.63 12.33
CA GLN A 379 0.95 -14.07 10.93
C GLN A 379 2.39 -14.37 10.47
N GLY A 380 3.37 -13.57 10.90
CA GLY A 380 4.79 -13.82 10.63
C GLY A 380 5.28 -15.13 11.26
N LEU A 381 4.90 -15.40 12.50
CA LEU A 381 5.19 -16.68 13.17
C LEU A 381 4.46 -17.85 12.52
N ALA A 382 3.19 -17.67 12.18
CA ALA A 382 2.38 -18.69 11.52
C ALA A 382 2.93 -19.05 10.13
N MET A 383 3.51 -18.10 9.39
CA MET A 383 4.22 -18.37 8.14
C MET A 383 5.47 -19.23 8.37
N ILE A 384 6.24 -18.99 9.44
CA ILE A 384 7.41 -19.80 9.77
C ILE A 384 6.97 -21.23 10.12
N VAL A 385 5.95 -21.37 10.96
CA VAL A 385 5.33 -22.67 11.30
C VAL A 385 4.82 -23.37 10.05
N GLU A 386 4.09 -22.67 9.18
CA GLU A 386 3.57 -23.21 7.91
C GLU A 386 4.67 -23.82 7.05
N ARG A 387 5.80 -23.13 6.95
CA ARG A 387 6.93 -23.54 6.12
C ARG A 387 7.60 -24.81 6.63
N HIS A 388 7.65 -25.01 7.94
CA HIS A 388 8.44 -26.09 8.56
C HIS A 388 7.60 -27.27 9.06
N LEU A 389 6.34 -27.03 9.46
CA LEU A 389 5.55 -27.99 10.21
C LEU A 389 4.20 -28.33 9.56
N VAL A 390 3.66 -27.47 8.69
CA VAL A 390 2.32 -27.69 8.11
C VAL A 390 2.43 -28.42 6.76
N PRO A 391 1.82 -29.62 6.63
CA PRO A 391 1.76 -30.35 5.36
C PRO A 391 1.13 -29.51 4.24
N PRO A 392 1.58 -29.63 2.98
CA PRO A 392 1.07 -28.84 1.87
C PRO A 392 -0.46 -28.81 1.75
N ASP A 393 -1.11 -29.97 1.93
CA ASP A 393 -2.57 -30.11 1.78
C ASP A 393 -3.36 -29.40 2.88
N LEU A 394 -2.73 -29.10 4.02
CA LEU A 394 -3.35 -28.41 5.15
C LEU A 394 -3.04 -26.91 5.20
N ARG A 395 -2.17 -26.39 4.32
CA ARG A 395 -1.74 -24.98 4.34
C ARG A 395 -2.88 -23.99 4.12
N ARG A 396 -3.85 -24.35 3.27
CA ARG A 396 -5.03 -23.50 3.04
C ARG A 396 -5.93 -23.43 4.27
N LEU A 397 -6.11 -24.55 4.97
CA LEU A 397 -6.87 -24.59 6.22
C LEU A 397 -6.14 -23.79 7.31
N TRP A 398 -4.82 -23.99 7.43
CA TRP A 398 -3.95 -23.25 8.34
C TRP A 398 -4.05 -21.74 8.12
N LEU A 399 -3.92 -21.28 6.87
CA LEU A 399 -4.09 -19.88 6.47
C LEU A 399 -5.39 -19.26 7.00
N TRP A 400 -6.54 -19.88 6.71
CA TRP A 400 -7.82 -19.29 7.07
C TRP A 400 -8.06 -19.36 8.57
N PHE A 401 -7.62 -20.43 9.23
CA PHE A 401 -7.65 -20.53 10.67
C PHE A 401 -6.85 -19.40 11.32
N THR A 402 -5.61 -19.16 10.90
CA THR A 402 -4.75 -18.15 11.50
C THR A 402 -5.22 -16.74 11.21
N ILE A 403 -5.71 -16.44 10.00
CA ILE A 403 -6.21 -15.10 9.66
C ILE A 403 -7.50 -14.80 10.41
N ILE A 404 -8.48 -15.71 10.40
CA ILE A 404 -9.79 -15.45 11.01
C ILE A 404 -9.64 -15.38 12.54
N PHE A 405 -8.89 -16.29 13.14
CA PHE A 405 -8.76 -16.32 14.60
C PHE A 405 -7.95 -15.13 15.12
N ALA A 406 -6.80 -14.83 14.52
CA ALA A 406 -5.95 -13.72 14.93
C ALA A 406 -6.53 -12.37 14.50
N GLY A 407 -7.30 -12.31 13.41
CA GLY A 407 -7.91 -11.09 12.91
C GLY A 407 -8.88 -10.46 13.90
N ARG A 408 -9.39 -11.23 14.87
CA ARG A 408 -10.14 -10.69 16.01
C ARG A 408 -9.34 -9.67 16.82
N TRP A 409 -8.04 -9.88 17.01
CA TRP A 409 -7.18 -8.89 17.67
C TRP A 409 -7.07 -7.61 16.86
N TYR A 410 -7.02 -7.70 15.52
CA TYR A 410 -7.00 -6.50 14.68
C TYR A 410 -8.31 -5.70 14.78
N ILE A 411 -9.46 -6.38 14.76
CA ILE A 411 -10.76 -5.73 14.95
C ILE A 411 -10.84 -5.10 16.35
N ASP A 412 -10.35 -5.80 17.37
CA ASP A 412 -10.33 -5.29 18.74
C ASP A 412 -9.46 -4.04 18.87
N GLY A 413 -8.32 -4.01 18.17
CA GLY A 413 -7.51 -2.80 18.02
C GLY A 413 -8.32 -1.62 17.52
N ILE A 414 -9.02 -1.79 16.39
CA ILE A 414 -9.86 -0.74 15.79
C ILE A 414 -10.97 -0.28 16.73
N LEU A 415 -11.69 -1.21 17.36
CA LEU A 415 -12.78 -0.89 18.28
C LEU A 415 -12.29 -0.14 19.52
N ASN A 416 -11.10 -0.49 20.04
CA ASN A 416 -10.48 0.16 21.19
C ASN A 416 -9.72 1.45 20.85
N SER A 417 -9.53 1.79 19.57
CA SER A 417 -8.59 2.85 19.19
C SER A 417 -9.07 4.26 19.53
N TYR A 418 -10.36 4.46 19.83
CA TYR A 418 -10.96 5.79 19.80
C TYR A 418 -11.08 6.40 21.19
N LEU A 419 -10.44 7.57 21.35
CA LEU A 419 -10.84 8.54 22.35
C LEU A 419 -12.26 9.05 22.05
N PRO A 420 -13.09 9.30 23.07
CA PRO A 420 -14.34 10.03 22.86
C PRO A 420 -14.04 11.39 22.20
N PRO A 421 -14.93 11.90 21.33
CA PRO A 421 -14.74 13.21 20.73
C PRO A 421 -14.57 14.26 21.84
N PRO A 422 -13.71 15.28 21.62
CA PRO A 422 -13.64 16.39 22.56
C PRO A 422 -15.05 16.99 22.73
N PRO A 423 -15.42 17.43 23.95
CA PRO A 423 -16.71 18.09 24.15
C PRO A 423 -16.82 19.28 23.18
N PRO A 424 -18.02 19.57 22.65
CA PRO A 424 -18.21 20.71 21.78
C PRO A 424 -17.71 21.96 22.50
N THR A 425 -16.76 22.66 21.88
CA THR A 425 -16.36 24.00 22.32
C THR A 425 -17.52 24.93 22.02
N HIS A 426 -18.23 25.34 23.07
CA HIS A 426 -19.30 26.34 23.00
C HIS A 426 -18.75 27.73 22.77
#